data_AF-A0A2T4DD80-F1
#
_entry.id   AF-A0A2T4DD80-F1
#
_cell.length_a   1.000
_cell.length_b   1.000
_cell.length_c   1.000
_cell.angle_alpha   90.00
_cell.angle_beta   90.00
_cell.angle_gamma   90.00
#
_symmetry.space_group_name_H-M   'P 1'
#
loop_
_entity.id
_entity.type
_entity.pdbx_description
1 polymer ?
#
loop_
_entity_poly.entity_id
_entity_poly.type
_entity_poly.pdbx_seq_one_letter_code
_entity_poly.pdbx_strand_id
1 'polypeptide(L)'
;MMPQKPPFRWALLLLATVVTFVALAIASPEETVELNTLGESAVNTAPAIRIKLAGEPAPKPDAAPKPEPKPEPEPEPEPESVAVNRTDIG
;
A
#
# COMPACT_ATOMS: atom_id res chain seq x y z
N MET A 1 -11.90 -66.31 13.16
CA MET A 1 -11.59 -65.15 12.28
C MET A 1 -11.45 -63.93 13.17
N MET A 2 -10.23 -63.44 13.39
CA MET A 2 -10.01 -62.22 14.19
C MET A 2 -9.96 -61.03 13.23
N PRO A 3 -10.83 -60.01 13.38
CA PRO A 3 -10.76 -58.81 12.57
C PRO A 3 -9.57 -57.96 13.02
N GLN A 4 -8.40 -58.19 12.41
CA GLN A 4 -7.27 -57.29 12.49
C GLN A 4 -7.63 -55.99 11.75
N LYS A 5 -8.28 -55.05 12.44
CA LYS A 5 -8.34 -53.66 11.96
C LYS A 5 -6.88 -53.17 11.95
N PRO A 6 -6.30 -52.86 10.78
CA PRO A 6 -4.89 -52.49 10.74
C PRO A 6 -4.75 -51.18 11.54
N PRO A 7 -4.03 -51.16 12.68
CA PRO A 7 -3.79 -49.93 13.44
C PRO A 7 -3.14 -48.84 12.57
N PHE A 8 -2.50 -49.28 11.47
CA PHE A 8 -1.96 -48.47 10.41
C PHE A 8 -2.95 -47.47 9.80
N ARG A 9 -4.24 -47.82 9.62
CA ARG A 9 -5.21 -46.88 9.06
C ARG A 9 -5.48 -45.69 9.98
N TRP A 10 -5.61 -45.96 11.28
CA TRP A 10 -5.77 -44.90 12.28
C TRP A 10 -4.49 -44.10 12.47
N ALA A 11 -3.33 -44.75 12.44
CA ALA A 11 -2.03 -44.07 12.47
C ALA A 11 -1.85 -43.14 11.27
N LEU A 12 -2.21 -43.58 10.06
CA LEU A 12 -2.18 -42.75 8.86
C LEU A 12 -3.17 -41.57 8.94
N LEU A 13 -4.36 -41.78 9.50
CA LEU A 13 -5.34 -40.70 9.70
C LEU A 13 -4.83 -39.66 10.72
N LEU A 14 -4.22 -40.10 11.81
CA LEU A 14 -3.60 -39.20 12.78
C LEU A 14 -2.45 -38.42 12.14
N LEU A 15 -1.58 -39.10 11.38
CA LEU A 15 -0.50 -38.46 10.63
C LEU A 15 -1.02 -37.43 9.63
N ALA A 16 -2.05 -37.77 8.85
CA ALA A 16 -2.66 -36.84 7.89
C ALA A 16 -3.24 -35.61 8.60
N THR A 17 -3.89 -35.81 9.75
CA THR A 17 -4.43 -34.72 10.57
C THR A 17 -3.33 -33.80 11.05
N VAL A 18 -2.23 -34.35 11.57
CA VAL A 18 -1.06 -33.57 12.02
C VAL A 18 -0.44 -32.80 10.86
N VAL A 19 -0.20 -33.45 9.71
CA VAL A 19 0.36 -32.79 8.52
C VAL A 19 -0.54 -31.64 8.06
N THR A 20 -1.86 -31.80 8.10
CA THR A 20 -2.81 -30.76 7.74
C THR A 20 -2.74 -29.57 8.69
N PHE A 21 -2.66 -29.83 10.00
CA PHE A 21 -2.50 -28.76 11.00
C PHE A 21 -1.19 -27.99 10.84
N VAL A 22 -0.09 -28.69 10.58
CA VAL A 22 1.21 -28.06 10.32
C VAL A 22 1.17 -27.22 9.05
N ALA A 23 0.56 -27.73 7.97
CA ALA A 23 0.38 -26.98 6.74
C ALA A 23 -0.47 -25.72 6.96
N LEU A 24 -1.54 -25.82 7.76
CA LEU A 24 -2.39 -24.68 8.08
C LEU A 24 -1.65 -23.65 8.94
N ALA A 25 -0.78 -24.08 9.87
CA ALA A 25 0.03 -23.17 10.67
C ALA A 25 1.03 -22.38 9.81
N ILE A 26 1.65 -23.03 8.82
CA ILE A 26 2.57 -22.37 7.88
C ILE A 26 1.81 -21.49 6.86
N ALA A 27 0.62 -21.93 6.45
CA ALA A 27 -0.21 -21.23 5.47
C ALA A 27 -1.11 -20.15 6.08
N SER A 28 -1.22 -20.07 7.41
CA SER A 28 -2.05 -19.07 8.06
C SER A 28 -1.42 -17.69 7.84
N PRO A 29 -2.17 -16.74 7.25
CA PRO A 29 -1.67 -15.39 7.06
C PRO A 29 -1.52 -14.71 8.43
N GLU A 30 -0.30 -14.23 8.72
CA GLU A 30 0.03 -13.49 9.95
C GLU A 30 -0.68 -12.13 10.02
N GLU A 31 -1.12 -11.60 8.88
CA GLU A 31 -1.90 -10.38 8.80
C GLU A 31 -3.39 -10.69 8.72
N THR A 32 -4.11 -10.39 9.79
CA THR A 32 -5.54 -10.15 9.69
C THR A 32 -5.72 -8.97 8.74
N VAL A 33 -6.36 -9.19 7.59
CA VAL A 33 -6.74 -8.11 6.69
C VAL A 33 -7.48 -7.08 7.52
N GLU A 34 -6.82 -5.95 7.80
CA GLU A 34 -7.50 -4.77 8.30
C GLU A 34 -8.45 -4.36 7.19
N LEU A 35 -9.67 -4.87 7.29
CA LEU A 35 -10.85 -4.19 6.80
C LEU A 35 -10.90 -2.90 7.61
N ASN A 36 -10.03 -1.96 7.23
CA ASN A 36 -10.28 -0.54 7.38
C ASN A 36 -11.76 -0.43 7.14
N THR A 37 -12.49 -0.01 8.16
CA THR A 37 -13.92 0.13 8.15
C THR A 37 -14.25 1.25 7.17
N LEU A 38 -14.06 0.96 5.88
CA LEU A 38 -14.44 1.74 4.70
C LEU A 38 -15.97 1.85 4.61
N GLY A 39 -16.69 1.44 5.67
CA GLY A 39 -18.08 1.75 5.93
C GLY A 39 -18.32 2.72 7.10
N GLU A 40 -17.45 2.81 8.12
CA GLU A 40 -17.62 3.73 9.26
C GLU A 40 -16.75 4.99 9.16
N SER A 41 -15.52 4.91 8.66
CA SER A 41 -14.67 6.10 8.39
C SER A 41 -14.92 6.71 7.00
N ALA A 42 -15.60 5.99 6.12
CA ALA A 42 -16.09 6.52 4.84
C ALA A 42 -17.53 7.05 4.93
N VAL A 43 -18.09 7.20 6.14
CA VAL A 43 -19.18 8.16 6.33
C VAL A 43 -18.53 9.52 6.19
N ASN A 44 -18.54 9.98 4.95
CA ASN A 44 -18.19 11.30 4.53
C ASN A 44 -18.76 12.32 5.53
N THR A 45 -17.95 12.78 6.49
CA THR A 45 -18.21 13.95 7.32
C THR A 45 -18.14 15.22 6.47
N ALA A 46 -18.35 15.14 5.15
CA ALA A 46 -18.84 16.28 4.42
C ALA A 46 -20.11 16.73 5.14
N PRO A 47 -20.21 18.02 5.48
CA PRO A 47 -21.44 18.55 6.03
C PRO A 47 -22.57 18.16 5.09
N ALA A 48 -23.58 17.45 5.60
CA ALA A 48 -24.74 17.05 4.83
C ALA A 48 -25.27 18.29 4.09
N ILE A 49 -25.11 18.34 2.77
CA ILE A 49 -25.56 19.46 1.96
C ILE A 49 -27.09 19.42 1.98
N ARG A 50 -27.69 20.22 2.87
CA ARG A 50 -29.14 20.38 2.98
C ARG A 50 -29.60 21.29 1.84
N ILE A 51 -29.94 20.70 0.71
CA ILE A 51 -30.52 21.43 -0.42
C ILE A 51 -31.94 21.86 -0.03
N LYS A 52 -32.08 23.06 0.54
CA LYS A 52 -33.40 23.69 0.70
C LYS A 52 -33.85 24.20 -0.67
N LEU A 53 -34.98 23.68 -1.15
CA LEU A 53 -35.56 23.94 -2.49
C LEU A 53 -36.06 25.38 -2.71
N ALA A 54 -35.70 26.35 -1.86
CA ALA A 54 -35.99 27.75 -2.12
C ALA A 54 -35.02 28.65 -1.34
N GLY A 55 -34.21 29.43 -2.06
CA GLY A 55 -33.98 30.82 -1.69
C GLY A 55 -32.74 31.21 -0.86
N GLU A 56 -31.59 30.56 -0.98
CA GLU A 56 -30.35 31.14 -0.42
C GLU A 56 -29.15 30.98 -1.38
N PRO A 57 -28.25 31.98 -1.51
CA PRO A 57 -27.16 31.95 -2.48
C PRO A 57 -26.11 30.92 -2.07
N ALA A 58 -25.58 30.18 -3.05
CA ALA A 58 -24.56 29.16 -2.83
C ALA A 58 -23.31 29.74 -2.12
N PRO A 59 -22.71 29.01 -1.16
CA PRO A 59 -21.46 29.44 -0.52
C PRO A 59 -20.33 29.46 -1.56
N LYS A 60 -19.53 30.53 -1.53
CA LYS A 60 -18.37 30.69 -2.43
C LYS A 60 -17.32 29.62 -2.11
N PRO A 61 -16.71 28.98 -3.12
CA PRO A 61 -15.61 28.04 -2.90
C PRO A 61 -14.46 28.71 -2.15
N ASP A 62 -13.99 28.05 -1.09
CA ASP A 62 -12.80 28.47 -0.37
C ASP A 62 -11.59 28.39 -1.31
N ALA A 63 -10.72 29.40 -1.24
CA ALA A 63 -9.65 29.57 -2.21
C ALA A 63 -8.69 28.38 -2.15
N ALA A 64 -8.36 27.81 -3.32
CA ALA A 64 -7.41 26.71 -3.43
C ALA A 64 -6.07 27.08 -2.75
N PRO A 65 -5.42 26.13 -2.05
CA PRO A 65 -4.14 26.37 -1.40
C PRO A 65 -3.10 26.84 -2.43
N LYS A 66 -2.31 27.85 -2.05
CA LYS A 66 -1.26 28.39 -2.92
C LYS A 66 -0.26 27.28 -3.27
N PRO A 67 0.18 27.19 -4.54
CA PRO A 67 1.18 26.22 -4.94
C PRO A 67 2.48 26.44 -4.16
N GLU A 68 3.10 25.34 -3.74
CA GLU A 68 4.40 25.35 -3.06
C GLU A 68 5.48 25.98 -3.96
N PRO A 69 6.46 26.67 -3.37
CA PRO A 69 7.55 27.28 -4.11
C PRO A 69 8.34 26.21 -4.88
N LYS A 70 8.62 26.49 -6.15
CA LYS A 70 9.44 25.60 -6.98
C LYS A 70 10.87 25.50 -6.40
N PRO A 71 11.50 24.33 -6.49
CA PRO A 71 12.89 24.15 -6.07
C PRO A 71 13.82 25.11 -6.82
N GLU A 72 14.82 25.63 -6.10
CA GLU A 72 15.85 26.50 -6.69
C GLU A 72 16.62 25.74 -7.78
N PRO A 73 17.02 26.44 -8.86
CA PRO A 73 17.80 25.84 -9.94
C PRO A 73 19.14 25.33 -9.41
N GLU A 74 19.53 24.13 -9.84
CA GLU A 74 20.85 23.57 -9.54
C GLU A 74 21.98 24.48 -10.07
N PRO A 75 23.11 24.53 -9.37
CA PRO A 75 24.25 25.35 -9.78
C PRO A 75 24.78 24.91 -11.15
N GLU A 76 25.10 25.89 -12.00
CA GLU A 76 25.73 25.62 -13.30
C GLU A 76 27.08 24.92 -13.12
N PRO A 77 27.41 23.95 -13.99
CA PRO A 77 28.69 23.25 -13.92
C PRO A 77 29.85 24.23 -14.14
N GLU A 78 30.89 24.10 -13.30
CA GLU A 78 32.13 24.84 -13.48
C GLU A 78 32.75 24.52 -14.86
N PRO A 79 33.30 25.53 -15.55
CA PRO A 79 33.92 25.31 -16.84
C PRO A 79 35.13 24.38 -16.69
N GLU A 80 35.07 23.22 -17.34
CA GLU A 80 36.25 22.40 -17.58
C GLU A 80 37.22 23.23 -18.43
N SER A 81 38.27 23.77 -17.78
CA SER A 81 39.39 24.38 -18.47
C SER A 81 40.06 23.29 -19.31
N VAL A 82 39.64 23.21 -20.57
CA VAL A 82 40.26 22.38 -21.59
C VAL A 82 41.75 22.64 -21.53
N ALA A 83 42.51 21.61 -21.15
CA ALA A 83 43.95 21.60 -21.25
C ALA A 83 44.31 21.95 -22.71
N VAL A 84 44.71 23.20 -22.92
CA VAL A 84 45.31 23.66 -24.17
C VAL A 84 46.66 22.94 -24.28
N ASN A 85 46.62 21.72 -24.82
CA ASN A 85 47.78 21.12 -25.45
C ASN A 85 48.04 21.91 -26.73
N ARG A 86 48.78 23.02 -26.59
CA ARG A 86 49.41 23.71 -27.71
C ARG A 86 50.69 22.96 -28.08
N THR A 87 50.51 21.75 -28.58
CA THR A 87 51.52 21.07 -29.38
C THR A 87 51.35 21.54 -30.81
N ASP A 88 51.81 22.76 -31.12
CA ASP A 88 52.20 23.15 -32.49
C ASP A 88 52.79 24.57 -32.47
N ILE A 89 54.12 24.67 -32.58
CA ILE A 89 54.82 25.64 -33.41
C ILE A 89 56.29 25.19 -33.49
N GLY A 90 56.74 24.94 -34.73
CA GLY A 90 58.03 24.33 -35.08
C GLY A 90 59.21 25.27 -35.12
#